data_AF-A0A7C9AW94-F1
#
_entry.id   AF-A0A7C9AW94-F1
#
_cell.length_a   1.000
_cell.length_b   1.000
_cell.length_c   1.000
_cell.angle_alpha   90.00
_cell.angle_beta   90.00
_cell.angle_gamma   90.00
#
_symmetry.space_group_name_H-M   'P 1'
#
loop_
_entity.id
_entity.type
_entity.pdbx_description
1 polymer ?
#
loop_
_entity_poly.entity_id
_entity_poly.type
_entity_poly.pdbx_seq_one_letter_code
_entity_poly.pdbx_strand_id
1 'polypeptide(L)'
;MLRIKRVPTILSNYQKEEGDGPGGCGRNCLRDCCIQGARLPLYAYKRIDKDSSGKVFVDCQAREPPVAFLDSLLLGEWEDRMERGLFRYDVTACETKVIPGEYGFIAQLNEGRHLKKRPTEFRVDKVLQPFDGNKFNFTKVGQEEVLFQFEASEDGAVQFIPNAPIDVENSPSVVAINVSPIEYGHVLLIPRIFECLPQRIDHESFLLALYMAVEAGSPYFRLGYNSLGAFATINHLHFQAYYLPTPFPIEKAPTKKITTMSNGVKIFELLNYPVRGLVFEGGNSLENLAKVVSDSCIFLQNTNIPYNVLIADSGKRIFLLPQCYAEKQALGEVSPELLDTQVNPAVWEISGHIVLKRRKDYDEASEENAWKLLAEVSLSEARFEEVKAMVFEAIGCFIAENGSNPRQEQKAEPEHPPLEAVDSKGKGSSAIVNGNSECLVLH
;
A
#
# COMPACT_ATOMS: atom_id res chain seq x y z
N MET A 1 -17.98 0.44 35.48
CA MET A 1 -18.39 1.43 34.46
C MET A 1 -17.37 2.56 34.45
N LEU A 2 -16.33 2.47 33.62
CA LEU A 2 -15.22 3.43 33.63
C LEU A 2 -15.54 4.60 32.68
N ARG A 3 -15.72 5.80 33.25
CA ARG A 3 -15.88 7.07 32.52
C ARG A 3 -14.50 7.61 32.17
N ILE A 4 -14.20 7.69 30.88
CA ILE A 4 -13.01 8.40 30.36
C ILE A 4 -13.23 9.91 30.57
N LYS A 5 -12.38 10.54 31.39
CA LYS A 5 -12.37 12.00 31.57
C LYS A 5 -11.86 12.68 30.28
N ARG A 6 -12.71 13.50 29.65
CA ARG A 6 -12.29 14.44 28.61
C ARG A 6 -11.57 15.62 29.24
N VAL A 7 -10.35 15.92 28.78
CA VAL A 7 -9.64 17.16 29.10
C VAL A 7 -9.76 18.08 27.87
N PRO A 8 -10.31 19.30 28.00
CA PRO A 8 -10.39 20.24 26.89
C PRO A 8 -9.00 20.81 26.61
N THR A 9 -8.56 20.77 25.35
CA THR A 9 -7.38 21.52 24.90
C THR A 9 -7.76 22.39 23.71
N ILE A 10 -7.20 23.60 23.70
CA ILE A 10 -7.54 24.73 22.83
C ILE A 10 -7.33 24.37 21.35
N LEU A 11 -8.37 24.60 20.55
CA LEU A 11 -8.47 24.31 19.12
C LEU A 11 -7.71 25.34 18.27
N SER A 12 -7.27 24.90 17.08
CA SER A 12 -6.57 25.68 16.06
C SER A 12 -7.41 26.88 15.55
N ASN A 13 -6.73 27.94 15.10
CA ASN A 13 -7.24 29.27 14.72
C ASN A 13 -8.36 29.33 13.64
N TYR A 14 -8.87 28.20 13.13
CA TYR A 14 -9.99 28.16 12.17
C TYR A 14 -11.16 27.27 12.60
N GLN A 15 -11.23 26.90 13.88
CA GLN A 15 -12.16 25.88 14.37
C GLN A 15 -13.33 26.42 15.22
N LYS A 16 -13.58 27.74 15.23
CA LYS A 16 -14.89 28.25 15.69
C LYS A 16 -15.91 28.04 14.58
N GLU A 17 -16.96 27.29 14.88
CA GLU A 17 -18.22 27.34 14.12
C GLU A 17 -18.81 28.74 14.31
N GLU A 18 -18.43 29.67 13.45
CA GLU A 18 -19.17 30.92 13.29
C GLU A 18 -20.25 30.68 12.23
N GLY A 19 -21.47 31.06 12.60
CA GLY A 19 -22.70 30.63 11.96
C GLY A 19 -22.86 31.04 10.50
N ASP A 20 -23.77 30.33 9.84
CA ASP A 20 -24.18 30.54 8.45
C ASP A 20 -24.68 31.98 8.23
N GLY A 21 -23.78 32.85 7.77
CA GLY A 21 -24.11 34.13 7.17
C GLY A 21 -24.40 33.97 5.66
N PRO A 22 -24.92 35.01 4.99
CA PRO A 22 -25.34 34.94 3.58
C PRO A 22 -24.19 34.74 2.55
N GLY A 23 -22.95 34.52 3.00
CA GLY A 23 -21.73 34.48 2.18
C GLY A 23 -20.94 33.17 2.28
N GLY A 24 -21.61 32.04 2.53
CA GLY A 24 -20.95 30.74 2.73
C GLY A 24 -20.34 30.59 4.13
N CYS A 25 -19.69 29.46 4.39
CA CYS A 25 -19.18 29.14 5.74
C CYS A 25 -17.88 29.89 6.15
N GLY A 26 -17.42 30.86 5.33
CA GLY A 26 -16.18 31.61 5.58
C GLY A 26 -14.88 30.80 5.44
N ARG A 27 -14.97 29.52 5.09
CA ARG A 27 -13.83 28.58 5.00
C ARG A 27 -13.53 28.10 3.57
N ASN A 28 -14.19 28.69 2.57
CA ASN A 28 -14.05 28.30 1.16
C ASN A 28 -14.09 26.78 0.94
N CYS A 29 -15.01 26.07 1.61
CA CYS A 29 -14.95 24.61 1.67
C CYS A 29 -15.50 23.92 0.40
N LEU A 30 -15.45 22.60 0.37
CA LEU A 30 -15.97 21.79 -0.75
C LEU A 30 -17.45 21.40 -0.58
N ARG A 31 -18.25 22.17 0.16
CA ARG A 31 -19.70 21.90 0.34
C ARG A 31 -20.51 22.88 -0.48
N ASP A 32 -21.80 22.61 -0.61
CA ASP A 32 -22.79 23.44 -1.32
C ASP A 32 -22.71 24.93 -0.97
N CYS A 33 -22.32 25.27 0.25
CA CYS A 33 -22.17 26.65 0.70
C CYS A 33 -21.00 27.43 0.05
N CYS A 34 -20.05 26.75 -0.60
CA CYS A 34 -18.84 27.36 -1.19
C CYS A 34 -18.40 26.75 -2.54
N ILE A 35 -18.94 25.59 -2.95
CA ILE A 35 -18.50 24.86 -4.15
C ILE A 35 -19.08 25.40 -5.46
N GLN A 36 -20.18 26.16 -5.41
CA GLN A 36 -20.87 26.60 -6.63
C GLN A 36 -19.97 27.54 -7.47
N GLY A 37 -19.67 27.13 -8.70
CA GLY A 37 -18.78 27.87 -9.60
C GLY A 37 -17.29 27.73 -9.27
N ALA A 38 -16.93 26.90 -8.28
CA ALA A 38 -15.55 26.58 -7.96
C ALA A 38 -14.87 25.85 -9.13
N ARG A 39 -13.58 26.10 -9.27
CA ARG A 39 -12.75 25.51 -10.31
C ARG A 39 -11.42 25.11 -9.71
N LEU A 40 -10.93 23.95 -10.12
CA LEU A 40 -9.67 23.40 -9.67
C LEU A 40 -8.87 22.93 -10.88
N PRO A 41 -7.53 22.92 -10.80
CA PRO A 41 -6.74 22.25 -11.81
C PRO A 41 -7.17 20.80 -11.94
N LEU A 42 -7.08 20.25 -13.14
CA LEU A 42 -7.45 18.87 -13.45
C LEU A 42 -6.29 18.18 -14.14
N TYR A 43 -5.88 17.05 -13.57
CA TYR A 43 -4.96 16.11 -14.19
C TYR A 43 -5.76 14.90 -14.68
N ALA A 44 -5.82 14.74 -16.00
CA ALA A 44 -6.43 13.57 -16.63
C ALA A 44 -5.35 12.56 -17.02
N TYR A 45 -5.34 11.39 -16.38
CA TYR A 45 -4.35 10.33 -16.63
C TYR A 45 -4.75 9.41 -17.78
N LYS A 46 -3.77 8.76 -18.40
CA LYS A 46 -4.03 7.81 -19.48
C LYS A 46 -4.41 6.44 -18.89
N ARG A 47 -5.54 5.87 -19.34
CA ARG A 47 -5.84 4.45 -19.06
C ARG A 47 -4.86 3.54 -19.79
N ILE A 48 -4.37 2.52 -19.09
CA ILE A 48 -3.41 1.57 -19.65
C ILE A 48 -4.21 0.42 -20.26
N ASP A 49 -4.89 0.70 -21.37
CA ASP A 49 -5.60 -0.33 -22.12
C ASP A 49 -4.62 -1.10 -23.01
N LYS A 50 -4.87 -2.42 -23.16
CA LYS A 50 -4.17 -3.26 -24.12
C LYS A 50 -4.44 -2.76 -25.53
N ASP A 51 -3.41 -2.35 -26.25
CA ASP A 51 -3.49 -2.34 -27.71
C ASP A 51 -3.89 -3.74 -28.19
N SER A 52 -4.80 -3.80 -29.16
CA SER A 52 -5.48 -4.98 -29.72
C SER A 52 -4.56 -6.03 -30.38
N SER A 53 -3.26 -6.00 -30.11
CA SER A 53 -2.24 -6.87 -30.70
C SER A 53 -1.56 -7.81 -29.71
N GLY A 54 -1.85 -7.73 -28.40
CA GLY A 54 -1.24 -8.64 -27.42
C GLY A 54 0.29 -8.59 -27.36
N LYS A 55 0.90 -7.55 -27.95
CA LYS A 55 2.33 -7.25 -27.83
C LYS A 55 2.48 -6.01 -26.98
N VAL A 56 3.08 -6.16 -25.80
CA VAL A 56 3.75 -5.04 -25.14
C VAL A 56 4.94 -4.69 -26.02
N PHE A 57 4.77 -3.72 -26.93
CA PHE A 57 5.91 -3.10 -27.59
C PHE A 57 6.59 -2.21 -26.55
N VAL A 58 7.74 -2.66 -26.05
CA VAL A 58 8.78 -1.72 -25.61
C VAL A 58 9.28 -1.09 -26.91
N ASP A 59 8.74 0.07 -27.27
CA ASP A 59 9.29 0.83 -28.37
C ASP A 59 10.64 1.39 -27.94
N CYS A 60 11.70 0.81 -28.50
CA CYS A 60 13.09 1.21 -28.30
C CYS A 60 13.46 2.44 -29.17
N GLN A 61 12.49 3.29 -29.52
CA GLN A 61 12.75 4.59 -30.13
C GLN A 61 12.59 5.66 -29.07
N ALA A 62 13.73 6.18 -28.62
CA ALA A 62 13.86 7.26 -27.68
C ALA A 62 13.10 8.52 -28.15
N ARG A 63 11.85 8.66 -27.72
CA ARG A 63 11.40 9.92 -27.15
C ARG A 63 11.48 9.72 -25.65
N GLU A 64 12.28 10.54 -24.98
CA GLU A 64 12.27 10.60 -23.52
C GLU A 64 10.80 10.61 -23.06
N PRO A 65 10.40 9.76 -22.09
CA PRO A 65 9.07 9.87 -21.54
C PRO A 65 8.88 11.35 -21.17
N PRO A 66 7.76 11.99 -21.55
CA PRO A 66 7.52 13.36 -21.11
C PRO A 66 7.73 13.34 -19.60
N VAL A 67 8.67 14.17 -19.11
CA VAL A 67 9.08 14.30 -17.71
C VAL A 67 7.91 13.98 -16.80
N ALA A 68 8.12 13.20 -15.72
CA ALA A 68 7.15 12.82 -14.69
C ALA A 68 6.26 14.01 -14.29
N PHE A 69 5.22 14.25 -15.10
CA PHE A 69 4.54 15.55 -15.11
C PHE A 69 3.67 15.64 -13.87
N LEU A 70 3.10 14.51 -13.45
CA LEU A 70 2.43 14.37 -12.16
C LEU A 70 3.36 14.67 -10.98
N ASP A 71 4.59 14.13 -10.95
CA ASP A 71 5.54 14.39 -9.85
C ASP A 71 5.87 15.88 -9.76
N SER A 72 6.18 16.52 -10.88
CA SER A 72 6.53 17.94 -10.93
C SER A 72 5.34 18.82 -10.54
N LEU A 73 4.14 18.50 -11.03
CA LEU A 73 2.91 19.19 -10.67
C LEU A 73 2.60 19.04 -9.18
N LEU A 74 2.62 17.81 -8.67
CA LEU A 74 2.27 17.52 -7.28
C LEU A 74 3.24 18.21 -6.32
N LEU A 75 4.55 18.09 -6.56
CA LEU A 75 5.55 18.72 -5.71
C LEU A 75 5.49 20.24 -5.79
N GLY A 76 5.38 20.82 -6.99
CA GLY A 76 5.26 22.27 -7.15
C GLY A 76 4.02 22.86 -6.49
N GLU A 77 2.86 22.20 -6.65
CA GLU A 77 1.63 22.62 -5.97
C GLU A 77 1.74 22.42 -4.44
N TRP A 78 2.40 21.36 -3.98
CA TRP A 78 2.62 21.13 -2.55
C TRP A 78 3.54 22.19 -1.92
N GLU A 79 4.61 22.57 -2.60
CA GLU A 79 5.52 23.67 -2.21
C GLU A 79 4.79 25.02 -2.16
N ASP A 80 3.95 25.34 -3.16
CA ASP A 80 3.10 26.55 -3.13
C ASP A 80 2.23 26.60 -1.86
N ARG A 81 1.59 25.48 -1.49
CA ARG A 81 0.76 25.44 -0.27
C ARG A 81 1.63 25.56 1.00
N MET A 82 2.90 25.18 0.94
CA MET A 82 3.86 25.35 2.03
C MET A 82 4.22 26.82 2.21
N GLU A 83 4.58 27.50 1.12
CA GLU A 83 4.89 28.93 1.12
C GLU A 83 3.70 29.78 1.61
N ARG A 84 2.47 29.33 1.30
CA ARG A 84 1.22 29.95 1.75
C ARG A 84 0.86 29.64 3.21
N GLY A 85 1.62 28.79 3.91
CA GLY A 85 1.44 28.49 5.32
C GLY A 85 0.22 27.62 5.65
N LEU A 86 -0.20 26.75 4.74
CA LEU A 86 -1.39 25.90 4.93
C LEU A 86 -1.12 24.62 5.73
N PHE A 87 0.15 24.32 6.00
CA PHE A 87 0.54 23.20 6.85
C PHE A 87 0.60 23.57 8.32
N ARG A 88 0.35 22.60 9.18
CA ARG A 88 0.37 22.82 10.63
C ARG A 88 1.77 22.99 11.22
N TYR A 89 2.79 22.54 10.51
CA TYR A 89 4.20 22.63 10.85
C TYR A 89 5.04 22.37 9.60
N ASP A 90 6.31 22.76 9.66
CA ASP A 90 7.29 22.44 8.63
C ASP A 90 7.83 21.02 8.85
N VAL A 91 7.56 20.13 7.91
CA VAL A 91 8.01 18.73 7.94
C VAL A 91 9.45 18.58 7.45
N THR A 92 9.96 19.53 6.66
CA THR A 92 11.32 19.47 6.11
C THR A 92 12.37 19.70 7.20
N ALA A 93 11.97 20.31 8.31
CA ALA A 93 12.77 20.46 9.51
C ALA A 93 12.81 19.21 10.41
N CYS A 94 12.04 18.16 10.10
CA CYS A 94 12.06 16.92 10.88
C CYS A 94 13.37 16.16 10.68
N GLU A 95 13.99 15.72 11.78
CA GLU A 95 15.19 14.91 11.72
C GLU A 95 14.85 13.47 11.34
N THR A 96 15.48 12.97 10.28
CA THR A 96 15.31 11.61 9.76
C THR A 96 16.65 10.91 9.68
N LYS A 97 16.72 9.66 10.13
CA LYS A 97 17.92 8.82 10.03
C LYS A 97 17.55 7.38 9.69
N VAL A 98 18.45 6.70 8.99
CA VAL A 98 18.39 5.25 8.85
C VAL A 98 19.03 4.63 10.10
N ILE A 99 18.27 3.79 10.79
CA ILE A 99 18.73 3.01 11.94
C ILE A 99 19.76 1.97 11.42
N PRO A 100 20.97 1.92 11.98
CA PRO A 100 21.97 0.93 11.59
C PRO A 100 21.49 -0.51 11.86
N GLY A 101 21.69 -1.39 10.89
CA GLY A 101 21.46 -2.83 11.01
C GLY A 101 21.04 -3.49 9.69
N GLU A 102 20.48 -4.69 9.76
CA GLU A 102 20.15 -5.52 8.59
C GLU A 102 18.97 -4.97 7.78
N TYR A 103 17.95 -4.49 8.48
CA TYR A 103 16.70 -4.00 7.91
C TYR A 103 16.80 -2.56 7.43
N GLY A 104 17.61 -1.74 8.09
CA GLY A 104 17.74 -0.31 7.80
C GLY A 104 16.42 0.43 7.98
N PHE A 105 15.75 0.21 9.13
CA PHE A 105 14.55 0.96 9.51
C PHE A 105 14.79 2.46 9.47
N ILE A 106 13.78 3.25 9.07
CA ILE A 106 13.91 4.70 8.99
C ILE A 106 13.22 5.28 10.21
N ALA A 107 13.96 6.03 11.03
CA ALA A 107 13.42 6.77 12.16
C ALA A 107 13.29 8.24 11.77
N GLN A 108 12.12 8.83 12.00
CA GLN A 108 11.90 10.27 11.88
C GLN A 108 11.34 10.82 13.17
N LEU A 109 11.92 11.89 13.68
CA LEU A 109 11.39 12.60 14.83
C LEU A 109 10.39 13.67 14.39
N ASN A 110 9.15 13.56 14.89
CA ASN A 110 8.09 14.51 14.60
C ASN A 110 7.35 14.93 15.89
N GLU A 111 8.01 15.81 16.65
CA GLU A 111 7.50 16.31 17.93
C GLU A 111 6.27 17.21 17.74
N GLY A 112 5.30 17.10 18.65
CA GLY A 112 4.10 17.95 18.63
C GLY A 112 3.07 17.62 17.52
N ARG A 113 3.40 16.77 16.53
CA ARG A 113 2.42 16.30 15.52
C ARG A 113 1.20 15.64 16.16
N HIS A 114 1.43 14.84 17.20
CA HIS A 114 0.37 14.13 17.91
C HIS A 114 -0.58 15.08 18.66
N LEU A 115 -0.10 16.23 19.14
CA LEU A 115 -0.93 17.26 19.80
C LEU A 115 -1.88 17.95 18.80
N LYS A 116 -1.48 18.02 17.53
CA LYS A 116 -2.28 18.59 16.46
C LYS A 116 -3.16 17.54 15.76
N LYS A 117 -2.98 16.25 16.05
CA LYS A 117 -3.75 15.15 15.44
C LYS A 117 -5.17 15.16 15.98
N ARG A 118 -6.16 15.04 15.08
CA ARG A 118 -7.58 14.98 15.47
C ARG A 118 -7.83 13.68 16.26
N PRO A 119 -8.65 13.70 17.33
CA PRO A 119 -9.07 12.48 18.00
C PRO A 119 -9.82 11.57 17.03
N THR A 120 -9.66 10.26 17.18
CA THR A 120 -10.47 9.28 16.45
C THR A 120 -11.92 9.37 16.91
N GLU A 121 -12.81 9.78 16.02
CA GLU A 121 -14.24 9.96 16.33
C GLU A 121 -15.10 8.72 16.01
N PHE A 122 -14.49 7.64 15.52
CA PHE A 122 -15.17 6.39 15.19
C PHE A 122 -14.83 5.27 16.18
N ARG A 123 -15.59 4.17 16.14
CA ARG A 123 -15.35 3.03 17.01
C ARG A 123 -14.16 2.21 16.51
N VAL A 124 -13.27 1.78 17.39
CA VAL A 124 -12.06 1.04 16.98
C VAL A 124 -12.34 -0.45 16.74
N ASP A 125 -13.48 -0.98 17.20
CA ASP A 125 -13.84 -2.40 17.12
C ASP A 125 -14.41 -2.85 15.77
N LYS A 126 -14.67 -1.91 14.85
CA LYS A 126 -15.23 -2.22 13.52
C LYS A 126 -14.43 -1.60 12.39
N VAL A 127 -14.01 -2.44 11.45
CA VAL A 127 -13.34 -2.04 10.21
C VAL A 127 -14.30 -1.27 9.30
N LEU A 128 -15.55 -1.73 9.17
CA LEU A 128 -16.58 -1.06 8.37
C LEU A 128 -17.56 -0.30 9.26
N GLN A 129 -17.68 1.00 8.98
CA GLN A 129 -18.63 1.90 9.62
C GLN A 129 -19.28 2.81 8.57
N PRO A 130 -20.57 3.14 8.71
CA PRO A 130 -21.21 4.09 7.80
C PRO A 130 -20.54 5.45 7.88
N PHE A 131 -20.52 6.16 6.75
CA PHE A 131 -20.09 7.55 6.71
C PHE A 131 -20.96 8.40 7.64
N ASP A 132 -20.35 9.39 8.31
CA ASP A 132 -21.04 10.31 9.21
C ASP A 132 -20.68 11.75 8.83
N GLY A 133 -21.60 12.44 8.17
CA GLY A 133 -21.42 13.83 7.73
C GLY A 133 -21.23 14.83 8.86
N ASN A 134 -21.62 14.49 10.10
CA ASN A 134 -21.44 15.36 11.26
C ASN A 134 -19.98 15.38 11.71
N LYS A 135 -19.28 14.25 11.59
CA LYS A 135 -17.85 14.13 11.91
C LYS A 135 -16.99 14.82 10.87
N PHE A 136 -15.71 14.99 11.17
CA PHE A 136 -14.79 15.52 10.17
C PHE A 136 -14.72 14.60 8.94
N ASN A 137 -14.76 15.22 7.75
CA ASN A 137 -14.63 14.56 6.46
C ASN A 137 -14.08 15.56 5.43
N PHE A 138 -13.57 15.06 4.31
CA PHE A 138 -12.85 15.89 3.34
C PHE A 138 -13.71 16.91 2.58
N THR A 139 -15.04 16.83 2.58
CA THR A 139 -15.86 17.92 2.01
C THR A 139 -15.74 19.22 2.81
N LYS A 140 -15.24 19.14 4.06
CA LYS A 140 -15.09 20.27 4.98
C LYS A 140 -13.73 20.98 4.88
N VAL A 141 -12.79 20.50 4.05
CA VAL A 141 -11.50 21.20 3.85
C VAL A 141 -11.69 22.43 2.96
N GLY A 142 -10.80 23.40 3.09
CA GLY A 142 -10.76 24.55 2.18
C GLY A 142 -10.32 24.14 0.77
N GLN A 143 -10.87 24.77 -0.26
CA GLN A 143 -10.47 24.53 -1.66
C GLN A 143 -8.98 24.78 -1.88
N GLU A 144 -8.36 25.68 -1.10
CA GLU A 144 -6.92 25.96 -1.11
C GLU A 144 -6.05 24.78 -0.66
N GLU A 145 -6.60 23.81 0.08
CA GLU A 145 -5.92 22.58 0.46
C GLU A 145 -5.90 21.57 -0.71
N VAL A 146 -6.72 21.76 -1.73
CA VAL A 146 -6.78 20.89 -2.91
C VAL A 146 -5.73 21.30 -3.94
N LEU A 147 -4.98 20.33 -4.43
CA LEU A 147 -3.99 20.52 -5.50
C LEU A 147 -4.68 20.48 -6.86
N PHE A 148 -5.37 19.38 -7.15
CA PHE A 148 -6.04 19.16 -8.43
C PHE A 148 -7.09 18.03 -8.35
N GLN A 149 -8.00 18.02 -9.32
CA GLN A 149 -8.86 16.90 -9.68
C GLN A 149 -8.02 15.84 -10.40
N PHE A 150 -8.32 14.56 -10.18
CA PHE A 150 -7.57 13.44 -10.74
C PHE A 150 -8.54 12.40 -11.33
N GLU A 151 -8.56 12.29 -12.66
CA GLU A 151 -9.51 11.43 -13.37
C GLU A 151 -8.92 10.78 -14.63
N ALA A 152 -9.61 9.79 -15.18
CA ALA A 152 -9.18 9.16 -16.42
C ALA A 152 -9.49 10.05 -17.62
N SER A 153 -8.53 10.19 -18.54
CA SER A 153 -8.73 10.90 -19.80
C SER A 153 -9.68 10.16 -20.73
N GLU A 154 -10.58 10.91 -21.38
CA GLU A 154 -11.49 10.39 -22.42
C GLU A 154 -10.75 10.08 -23.73
N ASP A 155 -9.69 10.85 -24.04
CA ASP A 155 -8.98 10.80 -25.32
C ASP A 155 -7.76 9.86 -25.30
N GLY A 156 -7.51 9.19 -24.17
CA GLY A 156 -6.37 8.28 -24.01
C GLY A 156 -5.01 8.96 -23.99
N ALA A 157 -4.96 10.26 -23.72
CA ALA A 157 -3.73 11.06 -23.57
C ALA A 157 -3.71 11.77 -22.20
N VAL A 158 -2.53 11.93 -21.63
CA VAL A 158 -2.37 12.73 -20.41
C VAL A 158 -2.71 14.19 -20.72
N GLN A 159 -3.59 14.80 -19.94
CA GLN A 159 -3.99 16.20 -20.11
C GLN A 159 -3.95 16.94 -18.77
N PHE A 160 -3.63 18.24 -18.83
CA PHE A 160 -3.71 19.14 -17.69
C PHE A 160 -4.53 20.36 -18.05
N ILE A 161 -5.58 20.61 -17.27
CA ILE A 161 -6.46 21.75 -17.44
C ILE A 161 -6.33 22.60 -16.16
N PRO A 162 -5.60 23.73 -16.19
CA PRO A 162 -5.28 24.51 -14.97
C PRO A 162 -6.50 25.04 -14.21
N ASN A 163 -7.65 25.14 -14.89
CA ASN A 163 -8.84 25.77 -14.35
C ASN A 163 -10.09 25.02 -14.86
N ALA A 164 -10.26 23.77 -14.45
CA ALA A 164 -11.40 22.95 -14.82
C ALA A 164 -12.59 23.17 -13.87
N PRO A 165 -13.84 23.14 -14.36
CA PRO A 165 -15.00 23.13 -13.47
C PRO A 165 -14.98 21.88 -12.59
N ILE A 166 -15.54 21.99 -11.39
CA ILE A 166 -15.77 20.82 -10.52
C ILE A 166 -17.16 20.29 -10.85
N ASP A 167 -17.23 19.05 -11.34
CA ASP A 167 -18.49 18.37 -11.61
C ASP A 167 -19.05 17.72 -10.34
N VAL A 168 -19.85 18.47 -9.58
CA VAL A 168 -20.39 17.98 -8.30
C VAL A 168 -21.27 16.73 -8.49
N GLU A 169 -21.95 16.59 -9.63
CA GLU A 169 -22.85 15.45 -9.90
C GLU A 169 -22.06 14.17 -10.16
N ASN A 170 -20.98 14.25 -10.95
CA ASN A 170 -20.10 13.10 -11.21
C ASN A 170 -19.08 12.84 -10.10
N SER A 171 -19.02 13.71 -9.09
CA SER A 171 -18.19 13.55 -7.91
C SER A 171 -16.74 13.20 -8.24
N PRO A 172 -15.91 14.17 -8.65
CA PRO A 172 -14.53 13.92 -9.04
C PRO A 172 -13.72 13.35 -7.87
N SER A 173 -12.64 12.68 -8.22
CA SER A 173 -11.59 12.36 -7.26
C SER A 173 -10.60 13.52 -7.20
N VAL A 174 -10.07 13.80 -6.00
CA VAL A 174 -9.19 14.94 -5.79
C VAL A 174 -7.92 14.55 -5.06
N VAL A 175 -6.86 15.31 -5.32
CA VAL A 175 -5.59 15.25 -4.58
C VAL A 175 -5.49 16.50 -3.74
N ALA A 176 -5.32 16.33 -2.43
CA ALA A 176 -5.20 17.43 -1.47
C ALA A 176 -3.95 17.29 -0.61
N ILE A 177 -3.44 18.37 -0.05
CA ILE A 177 -2.34 18.29 0.92
C ILE A 177 -2.80 17.54 2.17
N ASN A 178 -1.89 16.77 2.77
CA ASN A 178 -2.06 16.41 4.16
C ASN A 178 -1.54 17.56 5.02
N VAL A 179 -2.43 18.36 5.61
CA VAL A 179 -2.07 19.49 6.49
C VAL A 179 -1.25 19.09 7.73
N SER A 180 -1.12 17.79 8.03
CA SER A 180 -0.21 17.22 9.04
C SER A 180 0.77 16.22 8.39
N PRO A 181 1.66 16.72 7.52
CA PRO A 181 2.47 15.90 6.63
C PRO A 181 3.47 15.05 7.43
N ILE A 182 3.81 13.89 6.90
CA ILE A 182 4.78 12.97 7.52
C ILE A 182 6.12 13.18 6.84
N GLU A 183 6.10 13.33 5.52
CA GLU A 183 7.28 13.62 4.73
C GLU A 183 6.93 14.64 3.64
N TYR A 184 7.94 15.12 2.94
CA TYR A 184 7.87 15.93 1.74
C TYR A 184 6.91 15.34 0.69
N GLY A 185 6.07 16.21 0.12
CA GLY A 185 5.04 15.81 -0.84
C GLY A 185 3.92 14.96 -0.25
N HIS A 186 3.69 14.98 1.07
CA HIS A 186 2.60 14.22 1.67
C HIS A 186 1.22 14.77 1.27
N VAL A 187 0.52 14.01 0.42
CA VAL A 187 -0.82 14.28 -0.11
C VAL A 187 -1.81 13.18 0.25
N LEU A 188 -3.09 13.50 0.03
CA LEU A 188 -4.23 12.61 0.17
C LEU A 188 -4.90 12.47 -1.20
N LEU A 189 -5.09 11.23 -1.67
CA LEU A 189 -5.98 10.94 -2.79
C LEU A 189 -7.35 10.59 -2.21
N ILE A 190 -8.38 11.35 -2.58
CA ILE A 190 -9.74 11.22 -2.07
C ILE A 190 -10.65 10.85 -3.26
N PRO A 191 -10.97 9.54 -3.42
CA PRO A 191 -11.83 9.08 -4.49
C PRO A 191 -13.25 9.60 -4.33
N ARG A 192 -13.84 10.08 -5.42
CA ARG A 192 -15.23 10.52 -5.53
C ARG A 192 -15.74 11.26 -4.29
N ILE A 193 -15.16 12.45 -4.07
CA ILE A 193 -15.27 13.16 -2.79
C ILE A 193 -16.70 13.50 -2.36
N PHE A 194 -17.63 13.71 -3.29
CA PHE A 194 -19.02 14.06 -2.98
C PHE A 194 -19.92 12.84 -2.76
N GLU A 195 -19.51 11.64 -3.18
CA GLU A 195 -20.18 10.38 -2.81
C GLU A 195 -20.01 10.04 -1.32
N CYS A 196 -19.06 10.69 -0.63
CA CYS A 196 -18.83 10.51 0.81
C CYS A 196 -18.59 9.03 1.18
N LEU A 197 -17.82 8.33 0.36
CA LEU A 197 -17.51 6.91 0.58
C LEU A 197 -16.87 6.73 1.96
N PRO A 198 -17.32 5.76 2.79
CA PRO A 198 -16.64 5.48 4.05
C PRO A 198 -15.22 4.92 3.79
N GLN A 199 -14.38 4.87 4.82
CA GLN A 199 -13.00 4.35 4.73
C GLN A 199 -13.00 2.82 4.51
N ARG A 200 -13.32 2.41 3.28
CA ARG A 200 -13.40 1.02 2.82
C ARG A 200 -12.83 0.93 1.40
N ILE A 201 -12.18 -0.17 1.07
CA ILE A 201 -11.71 -0.42 -0.30
C ILE A 201 -12.88 -0.91 -1.16
N ASP A 202 -12.93 -0.40 -2.38
CA ASP A 202 -13.70 -0.90 -3.53
C ASP A 202 -12.78 -1.02 -4.76
N HIS A 203 -13.24 -1.71 -5.81
CA HIS A 203 -12.44 -1.98 -7.00
C HIS A 203 -12.01 -0.72 -7.75
N GLU A 204 -12.92 0.25 -7.88
CA GLU A 204 -12.68 1.46 -8.68
C GLU A 204 -11.70 2.40 -7.98
N SER A 205 -11.93 2.65 -6.69
CA SER A 205 -11.08 3.50 -5.85
C SER A 205 -9.67 2.94 -5.69
N PHE A 206 -9.52 1.61 -5.62
CA PHE A 206 -8.22 0.97 -5.55
C PHE A 206 -7.47 1.03 -6.88
N LEU A 207 -8.18 0.83 -7.99
CA LEU A 207 -7.61 0.99 -9.34
C LEU A 207 -7.16 2.43 -9.58
N LEU A 208 -7.92 3.44 -9.13
CA LEU A 208 -7.52 4.85 -9.17
C LEU A 208 -6.20 5.10 -8.43
N ALA A 209 -6.03 4.52 -7.24
CA ALA A 209 -4.78 4.62 -6.49
C ALA A 209 -3.59 3.98 -7.24
N LEU A 210 -3.81 2.85 -7.89
CA LEU A 210 -2.78 2.23 -8.74
C LEU A 210 -2.44 3.09 -9.95
N TYR A 211 -3.42 3.71 -10.61
CA TYR A 211 -3.17 4.65 -11.70
C TYR A 211 -2.31 5.83 -11.24
N MET A 212 -2.60 6.42 -10.07
CA MET A 212 -1.76 7.47 -9.49
C MET A 212 -0.32 6.99 -9.28
N ALA A 213 -0.11 5.79 -8.73
CA ALA A 213 1.22 5.24 -8.53
C ALA A 213 2.00 5.03 -9.84
N VAL A 214 1.31 4.57 -10.88
CA VAL A 214 1.91 4.38 -12.22
C VAL A 214 2.23 5.70 -12.90
N GLU A 215 1.32 6.68 -12.82
CA GLU A 215 1.48 8.02 -13.40
C GLU A 215 2.59 8.83 -12.72
N ALA A 216 2.76 8.68 -11.40
CA ALA A 216 3.90 9.25 -10.69
C ALA A 216 5.21 8.67 -11.23
N GLY A 217 5.23 7.38 -11.55
CA GLY A 217 6.36 6.73 -12.22
C GLY A 217 7.64 6.67 -11.37
N SER A 218 7.56 7.03 -10.08
CA SER A 218 8.71 7.13 -9.18
C SER A 218 8.73 6.00 -8.14
N PRO A 219 9.86 5.28 -7.96
CA PRO A 219 10.00 4.28 -6.91
C PRO A 219 10.05 4.90 -5.50
N TYR A 220 10.24 6.22 -5.41
CA TYR A 220 10.26 6.95 -4.15
C TYR A 220 8.88 7.45 -3.72
N PHE A 221 7.92 7.43 -4.65
CA PHE A 221 6.52 7.73 -4.37
C PHE A 221 5.79 6.46 -3.96
N ARG A 222 5.16 6.50 -2.79
CA ARG A 222 4.40 5.36 -2.25
C ARG A 222 3.01 5.81 -1.90
N LEU A 223 2.03 4.96 -2.18
CA LEU A 223 0.68 5.15 -1.66
C LEU A 223 0.43 4.17 -0.53
N GLY A 224 -0.20 4.66 0.52
CA GLY A 224 -0.59 3.92 1.69
C GLY A 224 -2.09 4.02 1.94
N TYR A 225 -2.69 2.89 2.31
CA TYR A 225 -4.06 2.82 2.81
C TYR A 225 -4.07 2.23 4.21
N ASN A 226 -4.94 2.78 5.05
CA ASN A 226 -5.21 2.29 6.40
C ASN A 226 -6.71 1.99 6.49
N SER A 227 -7.10 0.79 6.93
CA SER A 227 -8.49 0.53 7.30
C SER A 227 -8.82 1.16 8.66
N LEU A 228 -10.11 1.30 8.99
CA LEU A 228 -10.49 1.49 10.40
C LEU A 228 -10.02 0.26 11.19
N GLY A 229 -9.57 0.48 12.44
CA GLY A 229 -8.89 -0.56 13.24
C GLY A 229 -7.40 -0.74 12.92
N ALA A 230 -6.92 -0.20 11.79
CA ALA A 230 -5.50 -0.21 11.37
C ALA A 230 -4.95 1.21 11.24
N PHE A 231 -5.31 2.08 12.19
CA PHE A 231 -4.84 3.46 12.33
C PHE A 231 -5.22 4.46 11.23
N ALA A 232 -6.27 4.18 10.44
CA ALA A 232 -7.06 5.26 9.85
C ALA A 232 -7.54 6.23 10.94
N THR A 233 -7.88 7.46 10.58
CA THR A 233 -8.33 8.49 11.55
C THR A 233 -9.55 9.27 11.08
N ILE A 234 -9.91 9.12 9.81
CA ILE A 234 -11.05 9.77 9.16
C ILE A 234 -11.85 8.67 8.48
N ASN A 235 -13.18 8.68 8.67
CA ASN A 235 -14.09 7.76 7.99
C ASN A 235 -14.66 8.40 6.72
N HIS A 236 -13.77 8.73 5.79
CA HIS A 236 -14.05 9.17 4.42
C HIS A 236 -12.90 8.60 3.60
N LEU A 237 -13.20 7.78 2.59
CA LEU A 237 -12.23 7.07 1.78
C LEU A 237 -11.09 7.99 1.32
N HIS A 238 -9.89 7.63 1.74
CA HIS A 238 -8.66 8.28 1.28
C HIS A 238 -7.50 7.31 1.28
N PHE A 239 -6.60 7.56 0.34
CA PHE A 239 -5.23 7.05 0.33
C PHE A 239 -4.29 8.18 0.73
N GLN A 240 -3.14 7.84 1.27
CA GLN A 240 -2.08 8.78 1.62
C GLN A 240 -0.89 8.51 0.73
N ALA A 241 -0.15 9.52 0.32
CA ALA A 241 1.06 9.32 -0.46
C ALA A 241 2.12 10.34 -0.08
N TYR A 242 3.40 9.98 -0.18
CA TYR A 242 4.51 10.93 -0.09
C TYR A 242 5.75 10.40 -0.81
N TYR A 243 6.76 11.27 -0.94
CA TYR A 243 8.05 10.93 -1.51
C TYR A 243 9.06 10.69 -0.40
N LEU A 244 9.78 9.57 -0.46
CA LEU A 244 10.97 9.38 0.37
C LEU A 244 12.07 8.73 -0.47
N PRO A 245 13.23 9.38 -0.66
CA PRO A 245 14.33 8.91 -1.50
C PRO A 245 15.15 7.77 -0.85
N THR A 246 14.48 6.89 -0.12
CA THR A 246 15.05 5.72 0.57
C THR A 246 14.10 4.54 0.39
N PRO A 247 14.58 3.35 -0.01
CA PRO A 247 13.77 2.13 -0.03
C PRO A 247 13.27 1.79 1.36
N PHE A 248 11.98 1.47 1.51
CA PHE A 248 11.47 1.03 2.80
C PHE A 248 12.02 -0.35 3.16
N PRO A 249 12.24 -0.65 4.45
CA PRO A 249 12.62 -1.97 4.92
C PRO A 249 11.77 -3.11 4.36
N ILE A 250 10.45 -2.93 4.29
CA ILE A 250 9.54 -3.96 3.77
C ILE A 250 9.78 -4.27 2.28
N GLU A 251 10.25 -3.30 1.50
CA GLU A 251 10.53 -3.48 0.07
C GLU A 251 11.79 -4.33 -0.15
N LYS A 252 12.72 -4.29 0.81
CA LYS A 252 13.96 -5.09 0.79
C LYS A 252 13.75 -6.51 1.32
N ALA A 253 12.66 -6.75 2.05
CA ALA A 253 12.39 -8.05 2.66
C ALA A 253 12.17 -9.14 1.58
N PRO A 254 12.72 -10.35 1.79
CA PRO A 254 12.57 -11.45 0.86
C PRO A 254 11.10 -11.90 0.76
N THR A 255 10.73 -12.43 -0.39
CA THR A 255 9.40 -12.98 -0.61
C THR A 255 9.47 -14.40 -1.16
N LYS A 256 8.49 -15.23 -0.80
CA LYS A 256 8.32 -16.58 -1.35
C LYS A 256 7.06 -16.65 -2.17
N LYS A 257 7.22 -17.00 -3.44
CA LYS A 257 6.07 -17.16 -4.34
C LYS A 257 5.18 -18.29 -3.85
N ILE A 258 3.90 -17.99 -3.66
CA ILE A 258 2.88 -18.96 -3.31
C ILE A 258 2.26 -19.52 -4.59
N THR A 259 1.79 -18.64 -5.47
CA THR A 259 1.01 -19.06 -6.65
C THR A 259 1.00 -17.99 -7.75
N THR A 260 0.42 -18.32 -8.90
CA THR A 260 0.09 -17.39 -9.99
C THR A 260 -1.33 -17.66 -10.44
N MET A 261 -2.15 -16.62 -10.41
CA MET A 261 -3.53 -16.66 -10.84
C MET A 261 -3.63 -16.75 -12.37
N SER A 262 -4.77 -17.23 -12.87
CA SER A 262 -5.03 -17.36 -14.32
C SER A 262 -4.95 -16.03 -15.07
N ASN A 263 -5.22 -14.91 -14.38
CA ASN A 263 -5.10 -13.55 -14.89
C ASN A 263 -3.67 -12.98 -14.80
N GLY A 264 -2.67 -13.81 -14.49
CA GLY A 264 -1.25 -13.43 -14.46
C GLY A 264 -0.76 -12.80 -13.15
N VAL A 265 -1.64 -12.55 -12.17
CA VAL A 265 -1.26 -11.98 -10.87
C VAL A 265 -0.48 -13.03 -10.06
N LYS A 266 0.71 -12.66 -9.61
CA LYS A 266 1.57 -13.49 -8.77
C LYS A 266 1.36 -13.08 -7.32
N ILE A 267 1.20 -14.05 -6.44
CA ILE A 267 0.98 -13.83 -5.00
C ILE A 267 2.14 -14.48 -4.25
N PHE A 268 2.73 -13.71 -3.35
CA PHE A 268 3.88 -14.10 -2.55
C PHE A 268 3.60 -13.90 -1.06
N GLU A 269 4.29 -14.67 -0.25
CA GLU A 269 4.40 -14.45 1.20
C GLU A 269 5.60 -13.56 1.49
N LEU A 270 5.43 -12.59 2.38
CA LEU A 270 6.53 -11.78 2.91
C LEU A 270 7.30 -12.58 3.98
N LEU A 271 8.62 -12.66 3.82
CA LEU A 271 9.49 -13.42 4.72
C LEU A 271 10.46 -12.50 5.47
N ASN A 272 10.95 -12.98 6.61
CA ASN A 272 11.97 -12.31 7.44
C ASN A 272 11.65 -10.85 7.76
N TYR A 273 10.37 -10.52 7.94
CA TYR A 273 9.90 -9.18 8.29
C TYR A 273 8.96 -9.30 9.51
N PRO A 274 8.93 -8.33 10.44
CA PRO A 274 8.20 -8.50 11.70
C PRO A 274 6.68 -8.53 11.50
N VAL A 275 6.17 -7.95 10.42
CA VAL A 275 4.76 -7.98 10.04
C VAL A 275 4.53 -9.02 8.95
N ARG A 276 3.67 -10.00 9.20
CA ARG A 276 3.26 -10.98 8.19
C ARG A 276 2.33 -10.34 7.16
N GLY A 277 2.55 -10.66 5.89
CA GLY A 277 1.81 -10.04 4.79
C GLY A 277 1.87 -10.82 3.50
N LEU A 278 0.99 -10.45 2.58
CA LEU A 278 0.98 -10.93 1.20
C LEU A 278 1.51 -9.84 0.28
N VAL A 279 2.24 -10.25 -0.75
CA VAL A 279 2.73 -9.34 -1.80
C VAL A 279 2.14 -9.76 -3.14
N PHE A 280 1.59 -8.79 -3.87
CA PHE A 280 0.96 -8.98 -5.17
C PHE A 280 1.74 -8.25 -6.24
N GLU A 281 2.03 -8.94 -7.34
CA GLU A 281 2.81 -8.40 -8.47
C GLU A 281 2.28 -8.95 -9.80
N GLY A 282 2.49 -8.21 -10.89
CA GLY A 282 2.16 -8.67 -12.24
C GLY A 282 0.68 -8.54 -12.57
N GLY A 283 0.12 -9.55 -13.24
CA GLY A 283 -1.19 -9.45 -13.89
C GLY A 283 -1.08 -9.21 -15.39
N ASN A 284 -2.08 -9.67 -16.14
CA ASN A 284 -2.19 -9.42 -17.58
C ASN A 284 -2.61 -7.99 -17.90
N SER A 285 -3.11 -7.26 -16.91
CA SER A 285 -3.41 -5.82 -16.94
C SER A 285 -3.37 -5.25 -15.52
N LEU A 286 -3.32 -3.92 -15.40
CA LEU A 286 -3.35 -3.24 -14.09
C LEU A 286 -4.66 -3.52 -13.34
N GLU A 287 -5.78 -3.62 -14.07
CA GLU A 287 -7.10 -3.97 -13.55
C GLU A 287 -7.12 -5.36 -12.94
N ASN A 288 -6.38 -6.32 -13.50
CA ASN A 288 -6.28 -7.66 -12.92
C ASN A 288 -5.57 -7.63 -11.56
N LEU A 289 -4.47 -6.88 -11.46
CA LEU A 289 -3.76 -6.67 -10.21
C LEU A 289 -4.64 -5.95 -9.18
N ALA A 290 -5.24 -4.83 -9.60
CA ALA A 290 -6.16 -4.03 -8.80
C ALA A 290 -7.28 -4.90 -8.23
N LYS A 291 -7.93 -5.68 -9.09
CA LYS A 291 -9.06 -6.54 -8.73
C LYS A 291 -8.69 -7.60 -7.70
N VAL A 292 -7.58 -8.32 -7.90
CA VAL A 292 -7.18 -9.39 -6.97
C VAL A 292 -6.83 -8.82 -5.60
N VAL A 293 -6.14 -7.68 -5.56
CA VAL A 293 -5.83 -7.00 -4.29
C VAL A 293 -7.09 -6.46 -3.63
N SER A 294 -7.96 -5.78 -4.38
CA SER A 294 -9.18 -5.21 -3.81
C SER A 294 -10.15 -6.30 -3.35
N ASP A 295 -10.26 -7.43 -4.06
CA ASP A 295 -11.05 -8.60 -3.59
C ASP A 295 -10.53 -9.10 -2.24
N SER A 296 -9.20 -9.18 -2.08
CA SER A 296 -8.56 -9.56 -0.80
C SER A 296 -8.87 -8.55 0.30
N CYS A 297 -8.79 -7.25 0.00
CA CYS A 297 -9.12 -6.16 0.95
C CYS A 297 -10.61 -6.18 1.34
N ILE A 298 -11.49 -6.41 0.37
CA ILE A 298 -12.95 -6.50 0.56
C ILE A 298 -13.28 -7.68 1.49
N PHE A 299 -12.61 -8.82 1.30
CA PHE A 299 -12.74 -9.94 2.22
C PHE A 299 -12.34 -9.57 3.65
N LEU A 300 -11.16 -8.96 3.84
CA LEU A 300 -10.66 -8.58 5.18
C LEU A 300 -11.59 -7.58 5.88
N GLN A 301 -12.05 -6.53 5.19
CA GLN A 301 -12.97 -5.56 5.80
C GLN A 301 -14.35 -6.16 6.12
N ASN A 302 -14.86 -7.09 5.30
CA ASN A 302 -16.15 -7.76 5.55
C ASN A 302 -16.07 -8.76 6.71
N THR A 303 -14.89 -9.33 6.96
CA THR A 303 -14.61 -10.24 8.08
C THR A 303 -14.06 -9.51 9.31
N ASN A 304 -14.09 -8.18 9.31
CA ASN A 304 -13.65 -7.32 10.40
C ASN A 304 -12.18 -7.52 10.81
N ILE A 305 -11.31 -7.84 9.85
CA ILE A 305 -9.87 -7.93 10.05
C ILE A 305 -9.24 -6.59 9.64
N PRO A 306 -8.63 -5.83 10.55
CA PRO A 306 -7.94 -4.59 10.19
C PRO A 306 -6.72 -4.85 9.31
N TYR A 307 -6.45 -3.96 8.37
CA TYR A 307 -5.33 -4.11 7.44
C TYR A 307 -4.82 -2.77 6.92
N ASN A 308 -3.61 -2.82 6.39
CA ASN A 308 -2.99 -1.73 5.65
C ASN A 308 -2.58 -2.22 4.27
N VAL A 309 -2.49 -1.30 3.32
CA VAL A 309 -1.97 -1.58 1.98
C VAL A 309 -0.88 -0.58 1.64
N LEU A 310 0.29 -1.07 1.23
CA LEU A 310 1.34 -0.25 0.64
C LEU A 310 1.42 -0.56 -0.86
N ILE A 311 1.31 0.46 -1.69
CA ILE A 311 1.58 0.41 -3.12
C ILE A 311 2.96 1.05 -3.33
N ALA A 312 3.89 0.26 -3.86
CA ALA A 312 5.28 0.64 -4.07
C ALA A 312 5.75 0.29 -5.50
N ASP A 313 6.98 0.70 -5.82
CA ASP A 313 7.62 0.48 -7.13
C ASP A 313 6.71 0.90 -8.31
N SER A 314 6.22 2.13 -8.26
CA SER A 314 5.35 2.73 -9.29
C SER A 314 4.11 1.86 -9.60
N GLY A 315 3.49 1.28 -8.57
CA GLY A 315 2.28 0.45 -8.70
C GLY A 315 2.53 -1.02 -9.05
N LYS A 316 3.77 -1.46 -9.19
CA LYS A 316 4.10 -2.85 -9.58
C LYS A 316 4.03 -3.84 -8.42
N ARG A 317 4.20 -3.36 -7.19
CA ARG A 317 4.31 -4.19 -6.00
C ARG A 317 3.39 -3.70 -4.91
N ILE A 318 2.46 -4.55 -4.50
CA ILE A 318 1.44 -4.21 -3.50
C ILE A 318 1.57 -5.13 -2.30
N PHE A 319 1.73 -4.55 -1.12
CA PHE A 319 1.80 -5.25 0.16
C PHE A 319 0.46 -5.14 0.87
N LEU A 320 -0.15 -6.27 1.19
CA LEU A 320 -1.35 -6.36 2.02
C LEU A 320 -0.96 -6.90 3.40
N LEU A 321 -1.21 -6.10 4.43
CA LEU A 321 -0.70 -6.33 5.79
C LEU A 321 -1.87 -6.34 6.77
N PRO A 322 -2.47 -7.51 7.05
CA PRO A 322 -3.44 -7.66 8.13
C PRO A 322 -2.75 -7.41 9.48
N GLN A 323 -3.39 -6.67 10.38
CA GLN A 323 -2.84 -6.36 11.70
C GLN A 323 -3.89 -6.43 12.82
N CYS A 324 -3.43 -6.58 14.06
CA CYS A 324 -4.29 -6.66 15.25
C CYS A 324 -3.88 -5.74 16.41
N TYR A 325 -3.03 -4.74 16.16
CA TYR A 325 -2.46 -3.93 17.24
C TYR A 325 -3.52 -3.17 18.05
N ALA A 326 -4.50 -2.54 17.40
CA ALA A 326 -5.56 -1.80 18.09
C ALA A 326 -6.45 -2.71 18.96
N GLU A 327 -6.68 -3.95 18.52
CA GLU A 327 -7.38 -4.97 19.29
C GLU A 327 -6.57 -5.37 20.53
N LYS A 328 -5.29 -5.69 20.36
CA LYS A 328 -4.37 -5.99 21.48
C LYS A 328 -4.30 -4.85 22.48
N GLN A 329 -4.27 -3.60 22.02
CA GLN A 329 -4.32 -2.41 22.89
C GLN A 329 -5.60 -2.37 23.72
N ALA A 330 -6.75 -2.66 23.10
CA ALA A 330 -8.05 -2.69 23.79
C ALA A 330 -8.15 -3.84 24.80
N LEU A 331 -7.50 -4.97 24.53
CA LEU A 331 -7.42 -6.12 25.43
C LEU A 331 -6.37 -5.97 26.55
N GLY A 332 -5.52 -4.94 26.47
CA GLY A 332 -4.44 -4.72 27.45
C GLY A 332 -3.26 -5.67 27.28
N GLU A 333 -3.10 -6.27 26.10
CA GLU A 333 -2.04 -7.24 25.78
C GLU A 333 -0.72 -6.56 25.38
N VAL A 334 -0.77 -5.28 24.99
CA VAL A 334 0.42 -4.51 24.60
C VAL A 334 1.17 -4.05 25.84
N SER A 335 2.49 -4.27 25.85
CA SER A 335 3.35 -3.87 26.97
C SER A 335 3.30 -2.34 27.25
N PRO A 336 3.38 -1.92 28.52
CA PRO A 336 3.39 -0.50 28.88
C PRO A 336 4.53 0.30 28.22
N GLU A 337 5.68 -0.33 28.01
CA GLU A 337 6.83 0.25 27.32
C GLU A 337 6.50 0.65 25.88
N LEU A 338 5.84 -0.23 25.13
CA LEU A 338 5.42 0.08 23.76
C LEU A 338 4.33 1.13 23.72
N LEU A 339 3.38 1.10 24.66
CA LEU A 339 2.33 2.13 24.77
C LEU A 339 2.92 3.52 25.06
N ASP A 340 4.01 3.58 25.84
CA ASP A 340 4.69 4.82 26.21
C ASP A 340 5.41 5.49 25.03
N THR A 341 5.84 4.72 24.02
CA THR A 341 6.34 5.28 22.74
C THR A 341 5.26 6.09 22.00
N GLN A 342 3.99 5.76 22.26
CA GLN A 342 2.81 6.31 21.60
C GLN A 342 2.82 6.16 20.08
N VAL A 343 3.66 5.30 19.50
CA VAL A 343 3.68 5.07 18.06
C VAL A 343 2.35 4.44 17.64
N ASN A 344 1.75 4.98 16.58
CA ASN A 344 0.56 4.40 15.96
C ASN A 344 1.04 3.67 14.71
N PRO A 345 1.07 2.33 14.70
CA PRO A 345 1.63 1.57 13.59
C PRO A 345 0.65 1.54 12.40
N ALA A 346 0.58 2.65 11.66
CA ALA A 346 -0.12 2.73 10.40
C ALA A 346 0.77 2.21 9.27
N VAL A 347 0.29 2.31 8.03
CA VAL A 347 0.98 1.80 6.83
C VAL A 347 2.44 2.23 6.73
N TRP A 348 2.78 3.45 7.13
CA TRP A 348 4.16 3.96 7.05
C TRP A 348 5.07 3.26 8.06
N GLU A 349 4.64 3.19 9.31
CA GLU A 349 5.41 2.57 10.38
C GLU A 349 5.59 1.07 10.14
N ILE A 350 4.52 0.34 9.80
CA ILE A 350 4.62 -1.10 9.54
C ILE A 350 5.47 -1.41 8.31
N SER A 351 5.58 -0.48 7.36
CA SER A 351 6.42 -0.63 6.18
C SER A 351 7.89 -0.27 6.47
N GLY A 352 8.16 0.29 7.65
CA GLY A 352 9.51 0.53 8.18
C GLY A 352 9.95 1.98 8.22
N HIS A 353 9.04 2.93 7.99
CA HIS A 353 9.24 4.35 8.29
C HIS A 353 8.57 4.71 9.62
N ILE A 354 9.35 4.65 10.71
CA ILE A 354 8.89 4.84 12.09
C ILE A 354 8.88 6.32 12.45
N VAL A 355 7.68 6.90 12.56
CA VAL A 355 7.49 8.29 13.01
C VAL A 355 7.45 8.34 14.53
N LEU A 356 8.55 8.77 15.13
CA LEU A 356 8.77 8.87 16.56
C LEU A 356 8.32 10.23 17.09
N LYS A 357 7.77 10.24 18.30
CA LYS A 357 7.13 11.43 18.89
C LYS A 357 7.96 12.12 19.96
N ARG A 358 9.02 11.47 20.44
CA ARG A 358 9.87 11.93 21.54
C ARG A 358 11.32 11.84 21.12
N ARG A 359 12.09 12.89 21.42
CA ARG A 359 13.55 12.90 21.23
C ARG A 359 14.23 11.64 21.77
N LYS A 360 13.87 11.23 23.00
CA LYS A 360 14.42 10.03 23.64
C LYS A 360 14.29 8.78 22.75
N ASP A 361 13.09 8.51 22.23
CA ASP A 361 12.84 7.33 21.39
C ASP A 361 13.63 7.40 20.08
N TYR A 362 13.82 8.61 19.54
CA TYR A 362 14.62 8.83 18.34
C TYR A 362 16.10 8.60 18.57
N ASP A 363 16.66 9.14 19.65
CA ASP A 363 18.07 9.00 19.98
C ASP A 363 18.41 7.53 20.29
N GLU A 364 17.52 6.83 20.99
CA GLU A 364 17.63 5.40 21.37
C GLU A 364 17.07 4.44 20.31
N ALA A 365 16.69 4.93 19.12
CA ALA A 365 16.08 4.10 18.08
C ALA A 365 17.04 2.98 17.61
N SER A 366 16.56 1.74 17.66
CA SER A 366 17.29 0.54 17.27
C SER A 366 16.39 -0.40 16.44
N GLU A 367 17.01 -1.30 15.68
CA GLU A 367 16.23 -2.31 14.93
C GLU A 367 15.45 -3.23 15.86
N GLU A 368 16.01 -3.56 17.03
CA GLU A 368 15.33 -4.37 18.05
C GLU A 368 14.04 -3.68 18.53
N ASN A 369 14.10 -2.37 18.81
CA ASN A 369 12.93 -1.61 19.24
C ASN A 369 11.86 -1.53 18.15
N ALA A 370 12.27 -1.27 16.90
CA ALA A 370 11.37 -1.27 15.74
C ALA A 370 10.74 -2.66 15.53
N TRP A 371 11.55 -3.71 15.57
CA TRP A 371 11.10 -5.09 15.41
C TRP A 371 10.10 -5.48 16.49
N LYS A 372 10.40 -5.18 17.77
CA LYS A 372 9.52 -5.46 18.90
C LYS A 372 8.16 -4.79 18.75
N LEU A 373 8.13 -3.51 18.34
CA LEU A 373 6.89 -2.80 18.06
C LEU A 373 6.11 -3.48 16.92
N LEU A 374 6.76 -3.74 15.78
CA LEU A 374 6.09 -4.27 14.60
C LEU A 374 5.63 -5.73 14.76
N ALA A 375 6.37 -6.54 15.53
CA ALA A 375 5.97 -7.90 15.87
C ALA A 375 4.67 -7.92 16.70
N GLU A 376 4.43 -6.91 17.54
CA GLU A 376 3.15 -6.77 18.23
C GLU A 376 1.99 -6.43 17.29
N VAL A 377 2.28 -5.78 16.16
CA VAL A 377 1.26 -5.41 15.17
C VAL A 377 0.80 -6.61 14.35
N SER A 378 1.74 -7.51 14.06
CA SER A 378 1.49 -8.69 13.26
C SER A 378 0.44 -9.61 13.89
N LEU A 379 -0.34 -10.26 13.01
CA LEU A 379 -1.04 -11.48 13.37
C LEU A 379 -0.05 -12.55 13.83
N SER A 380 -0.51 -13.44 14.71
CA SER A 380 0.21 -14.68 15.00
C SER A 380 0.33 -15.54 13.74
N GLU A 381 1.30 -16.44 13.70
CA GLU A 381 1.51 -17.32 12.55
C GLU A 381 0.25 -18.14 12.22
N ALA A 382 -0.32 -18.81 13.22
CA ALA A 382 -1.54 -19.60 13.03
C ALA A 382 -2.72 -18.76 12.50
N ARG A 383 -2.90 -17.54 13.03
CA ARG A 383 -3.96 -16.65 12.56
C ARG A 383 -3.68 -16.12 11.16
N PHE A 384 -2.43 -15.82 10.83
CA PHE A 384 -2.05 -15.40 9.48
C PHE A 384 -2.29 -16.51 8.46
N GLU A 385 -1.94 -17.77 8.76
CA GLU A 385 -2.23 -18.91 7.89
C GLU A 385 -3.73 -19.09 7.64
N GLU A 386 -4.56 -18.95 8.69
CA GLU A 386 -6.02 -19.00 8.57
C GLU A 386 -6.54 -17.87 7.67
N VAL A 387 -6.13 -16.63 7.92
CA VAL A 387 -6.54 -15.46 7.13
C VAL A 387 -6.09 -15.60 5.68
N LYS A 388 -4.86 -16.05 5.45
CA LYS A 388 -4.29 -16.31 4.14
C LYS A 388 -5.11 -17.35 3.37
N ALA A 389 -5.47 -18.46 3.99
CA ALA A 389 -6.31 -19.49 3.39
C ALA A 389 -7.69 -18.94 3.00
N MET A 390 -8.35 -18.19 3.89
CA MET A 390 -9.65 -17.59 3.61
C MET A 390 -9.60 -16.53 2.50
N VAL A 391 -8.54 -15.70 2.46
CA VAL A 391 -8.32 -14.74 1.37
C VAL A 391 -8.18 -15.48 0.04
N PHE A 392 -7.40 -16.57 0.00
CA PHE A 392 -7.24 -17.37 -1.22
C PHE A 392 -8.56 -17.99 -1.69
N GLU A 393 -9.38 -18.50 -0.77
CA GLU A 393 -10.73 -18.97 -1.11
C GLU A 393 -11.60 -17.85 -1.70
N ALA A 394 -11.60 -16.67 -1.07
CA ALA A 394 -12.40 -15.52 -1.48
C ALA A 394 -12.04 -14.99 -2.87
N ILE A 395 -10.74 -15.01 -3.24
CA ILE A 395 -10.28 -14.60 -4.58
C ILE A 395 -10.32 -15.74 -5.61
N GLY A 396 -10.87 -16.91 -5.27
CA GLY A 396 -10.98 -18.06 -6.17
C GLY A 396 -9.65 -18.73 -6.51
N CYS A 397 -8.67 -18.64 -5.60
CA CYS A 397 -7.37 -19.23 -5.74
C CYS A 397 -7.28 -20.57 -5.01
N PHE A 398 -7.46 -21.67 -5.73
CA PHE A 398 -7.24 -23.01 -5.18
C PHE A 398 -5.75 -23.35 -5.22
N ILE A 399 -5.10 -23.36 -4.06
CA ILE A 399 -3.73 -23.89 -3.95
C ILE A 399 -3.85 -25.41 -3.96
N ALA A 400 -3.32 -26.06 -5.00
CA ALA A 400 -3.14 -27.51 -4.97
C ALA A 400 -2.16 -27.83 -3.83
N GLU A 401 -2.62 -28.53 -2.81
CA GLU A 401 -1.73 -29.06 -1.78
C GLU A 401 -0.67 -29.93 -2.48
N ASN A 402 0.60 -29.58 -2.31
CA ASN A 402 1.71 -30.43 -2.74
C ASN A 402 1.74 -31.67 -1.85
N GLY A 403 0.86 -32.63 -2.16
CA GLY A 403 1.01 -34.01 -1.74
C GLY A 403 2.21 -34.59 -2.45
N SER A 404 3.32 -34.71 -1.73
CA SER A 404 4.42 -35.60 -2.08
C SER A 404 3.89 -37.03 -2.16
N ASN A 405 3.47 -37.47 -3.34
CA ASN A 405 3.30 -38.88 -3.65
C ASN A 405 4.54 -39.35 -4.40
N PRO A 406 5.26 -40.38 -3.91
CA PRO A 406 6.36 -40.96 -4.66
C PRO A 406 5.79 -41.55 -5.95
N ARG A 407 6.39 -41.15 -7.08
CA ARG A 407 6.11 -41.73 -8.39
C ARG A 407 6.18 -43.26 -8.28
N GLN A 408 5.04 -43.93 -8.43
CA GLN A 408 5.04 -45.33 -8.82
C GLN A 408 5.58 -45.40 -10.25
N GLU A 409 6.81 -45.88 -10.38
CA GLU A 409 7.37 -46.32 -11.66
C GLU A 409 6.48 -47.45 -12.20
N GLN A 410 5.64 -47.13 -13.19
CA GLN A 410 5.07 -48.14 -14.06
C GLN A 410 6.21 -48.69 -14.92
N LYS A 411 6.60 -49.93 -14.61
CA LYS A 411 7.43 -50.78 -15.48
C LYS A 411 6.74 -50.92 -16.83
N ALA A 412 7.39 -50.41 -17.88
CA ALA A 412 7.08 -50.80 -19.25
C ALA A 412 7.73 -52.16 -19.51
N GLU A 413 6.92 -53.19 -19.73
CA GLU A 413 7.37 -54.47 -20.30
C GLU A 413 7.52 -54.32 -21.83
N PRO A 414 8.60 -54.86 -22.43
CA PRO A 414 8.85 -54.74 -23.87
C PRO A 414 8.10 -55.82 -24.68
N GLU A 415 7.50 -55.40 -25.79
CA GLU A 415 6.91 -56.28 -26.81
C GLU A 415 8.01 -57.08 -27.55
N HIS A 416 7.85 -58.40 -27.61
CA HIS A 416 8.65 -59.30 -28.43
C HIS A 416 7.92 -59.61 -29.76
N PRO A 417 8.60 -59.59 -30.92
CA PRO A 417 8.13 -60.28 -32.13
C PRO A 417 8.59 -61.75 -32.15
N PRO A 418 7.94 -62.62 -32.96
CA PRO A 418 8.11 -64.07 -32.85
C PRO A 418 9.35 -64.63 -33.56
N LEU A 419 9.76 -65.78 -33.03
CA LEU A 419 10.91 -66.64 -33.34
C LEU A 419 11.02 -67.11 -34.80
N GLU A 420 12.25 -67.18 -35.32
CA GLU A 420 12.73 -68.32 -36.12
C GLU A 420 14.21 -68.68 -35.81
N ALA A 421 14.36 -69.87 -35.23
CA ALA A 421 15.30 -70.96 -35.52
C ALA A 421 16.79 -70.72 -35.91
N VAL A 422 17.65 -71.27 -35.02
CA VAL A 422 18.61 -72.37 -35.27
C VAL A 422 20.08 -72.06 -35.66
N ASP A 423 20.94 -72.55 -34.76
CA ASP A 423 22.28 -73.18 -34.88
C ASP A 423 23.59 -72.39 -35.12
N SER A 424 24.36 -72.35 -34.03
CA SER A 424 25.61 -73.14 -33.86
C SER A 424 26.98 -72.50 -34.13
N LYS A 425 27.88 -72.84 -33.19
CA LYS A 425 29.36 -72.94 -33.24
C LYS A 425 30.22 -71.67 -33.19
N GLY A 426 31.01 -71.59 -32.11
CA GLY A 426 32.47 -71.78 -32.25
C GLY A 426 33.41 -70.60 -31.92
N LYS A 427 34.02 -70.69 -30.73
CA LYS A 427 35.40 -70.33 -30.31
C LYS A 427 36.23 -69.24 -31.05
N GLY A 428 36.80 -68.33 -30.23
CA GLY A 428 38.12 -67.70 -30.48
C GLY A 428 38.45 -66.53 -29.53
N SER A 429 39.36 -66.72 -28.56
CA SER A 429 40.68 -66.03 -28.39
C SER A 429 40.64 -64.55 -27.95
N SER A 430 41.01 -64.23 -26.69
CA SER A 430 42.31 -63.62 -26.22
C SER A 430 42.44 -62.11 -26.51
N ALA A 431 42.92 -61.15 -25.68
CA ALA A 431 43.63 -61.01 -24.40
C ALA A 431 43.34 -59.58 -23.85
N ILE A 432 43.16 -59.35 -22.53
CA ILE A 432 44.08 -58.73 -21.54
C ILE A 432 44.94 -57.55 -22.05
N VAL A 433 44.83 -56.34 -21.43
CA VAL A 433 45.86 -55.61 -20.66
C VAL A 433 45.25 -54.37 -19.95
N ASN A 434 45.67 -54.16 -18.69
CA ASN A 434 45.39 -53.09 -17.74
C ASN A 434 46.04 -51.72 -18.07
N GLY A 435 45.50 -50.65 -17.48
CA GLY A 435 46.24 -49.39 -17.25
C GLY A 435 45.46 -48.36 -16.43
N ASN A 436 45.74 -48.29 -15.13
CA ASN A 436 45.35 -47.22 -14.19
C ASN A 436 45.96 -45.87 -14.56
N SER A 437 45.33 -44.76 -14.17
CA SER A 437 45.98 -43.56 -13.59
C SER A 437 44.94 -42.61 -12.99
N GLU A 438 45.11 -42.32 -11.71
CA GLU A 438 44.36 -41.38 -10.87
C GLU A 438 44.62 -39.91 -11.25
N CYS A 439 43.65 -39.04 -10.93
CA CYS A 439 43.77 -37.59 -11.06
C CYS A 439 43.77 -36.94 -9.66
N LEU A 440 44.88 -36.27 -9.33
CA LEU A 440 45.12 -35.50 -8.11
C LEU A 440 44.72 -34.04 -8.31
N VAL A 441 44.02 -33.51 -7.30
CA VAL A 441 43.75 -32.09 -7.06
C VAL A 441 44.97 -31.44 -6.40
N LEU A 442 45.26 -30.18 -6.73
CA LEU A 442 45.89 -29.08 -5.94
C LEU A 442 45.89 -27.85 -6.90
N HIS A 443 45.52 -26.61 -6.54
CA HIS A 443 45.44 -25.91 -5.26
C HIS A 443 44.31 -24.88 -5.31
#